data_AF-A0A1N6P077-F1
#
_entry.id   AF-A0A1N6P077-F1
#
_cell.length_a   1.000
_cell.length_b   1.000
_cell.length_c   1.000
_cell.angle_alpha   90.00
_cell.angle_beta   90.00
_cell.angle_gamma   90.00
#
_symmetry.space_group_name_H-M   'P 1'
#
loop_
_entity.id
_entity.type
_entity.pdbx_description
1 polymer ?
#
loop_
_entity_poly.entity_id
_entity_poly.type
_entity_poly.pdbx_seq_one_letter_code
_entity_poly.pdbx_strand_id
1 'polypeptide(L)'
;MEKWFRGIFAGGGIALLVLALVWGMSKLIGPSRMERAALATMSEPVQFTGRNAYPAIWLMDYPVPAAEMDSVMAEDVRRVADAPLQTPDGKFSVSTVVAAGRFQSDQPDQAARVRLCKPSEDCLAKVRGDLTGFGKWVDQHAAWFARAELATHADQLRNPFPPRVDMPLPSFVSVYAPATQLALRFAQGDREAAISSTCQLMVDWRTLGANTDMLIAWAVARGYGAEGYGKLLAQMLAEMPVDQPLPAECRDALTPPAAAEISMCAAMRGEFNHISRTMASMMEIESRKNGFKQKVFFDADMTKAMTAVPMAKYCAEETNAAFAADKTPDQAEEPGMYRLQCVSNAIGCILSRIAAPGYQGFELGHRDGLAMKRALAALAWWRNQPDGLSDPAATLARMPAEYRAAAHPLRLNEDKTALILPRLQDKKEEMVLPLPGTRIPAITR
;
A
#
# COMPACT_ATOMS: atom_id res chain seq x y z
N MET A 1 -54.01 -20.50 -40.28
CA MET A 1 -52.57 -20.25 -40.06
C MET A 1 -52.21 -18.75 -40.05
N GLU A 2 -52.76 -17.93 -40.95
CA GLU A 2 -52.43 -16.49 -41.06
C GLU A 2 -52.73 -15.63 -39.80
N LYS A 3 -53.86 -15.86 -39.11
CA LYS A 3 -54.20 -15.15 -37.85
C LYS A 3 -53.25 -15.51 -36.68
N TRP A 4 -52.71 -16.73 -36.68
CA TRP A 4 -51.80 -17.21 -35.64
C TRP A 4 -50.39 -16.64 -35.85
N PHE A 5 -49.92 -16.60 -37.11
CA PHE A 5 -48.68 -15.89 -37.46
C PHE A 5 -48.77 -14.38 -37.18
N ARG A 6 -49.88 -13.70 -37.50
CA ARG A 6 -50.10 -12.28 -37.15
C ARG A 6 -50.09 -12.02 -35.64
N GLY A 7 -50.66 -12.91 -34.84
CA GLY A 7 -50.63 -12.81 -33.37
C GLY A 7 -49.23 -12.98 -32.79
N ILE A 8 -48.42 -13.90 -33.35
CA ILE A 8 -47.03 -14.12 -32.94
C ILE A 8 -46.14 -12.94 -33.36
N PHE A 9 -46.30 -12.41 -34.57
CA PHE A 9 -45.56 -11.23 -35.04
C PHE A 9 -45.95 -9.94 -34.32
N ALA A 10 -47.25 -9.74 -34.03
CA ALA A 10 -47.71 -8.59 -33.26
C ALA A 10 -47.29 -8.67 -31.78
N GLY A 11 -47.37 -9.85 -31.16
CA GLY A 11 -46.88 -10.08 -29.79
C GLY A 11 -45.37 -9.92 -29.68
N GLY A 12 -44.61 -10.44 -30.66
CA GLY A 12 -43.15 -10.27 -30.73
C GLY A 12 -42.74 -8.80 -30.96
N GLY A 13 -43.47 -8.08 -31.81
CA GLY A 13 -43.23 -6.65 -32.05
C GLY A 13 -43.49 -5.79 -30.81
N ILE A 14 -44.58 -6.04 -30.08
CA ILE A 14 -44.88 -5.34 -28.82
C ILE A 14 -43.82 -5.66 -27.76
N ALA A 15 -43.41 -6.92 -27.63
CA ALA A 15 -42.36 -7.31 -26.69
C ALA A 15 -41.02 -6.60 -27.00
N LEU A 16 -40.64 -6.51 -28.27
CA LEU A 16 -39.43 -5.78 -28.69
C LEU A 16 -39.52 -4.28 -28.42
N LEU A 17 -40.68 -3.65 -28.65
CA LEU A 17 -40.90 -2.24 -28.34
C LEU A 17 -40.81 -1.99 -26.83
N VAL A 18 -41.40 -2.86 -26.01
CA VAL A 18 -41.28 -2.77 -24.55
C VAL A 18 -39.83 -2.93 -24.11
N LEU A 19 -39.09 -3.90 -24.65
CA LEU A 19 -37.67 -4.08 -24.34
C LEU A 19 -36.83 -2.86 -24.76
N ALA A 20 -37.09 -2.29 -25.94
CA ALA A 20 -36.42 -1.08 -26.40
C ALA A 20 -36.75 0.14 -25.53
N LEU A 21 -38.00 0.28 -25.08
CA LEU A 21 -38.42 1.34 -24.15
C LEU A 21 -37.75 1.18 -22.78
N VAL A 22 -37.72 -0.04 -22.23
CA VAL A 22 -37.04 -0.33 -20.95
C VAL A 22 -35.55 -0.05 -21.05
N TRP A 23 -34.90 -0.45 -22.16
CA TRP A 23 -33.49 -0.15 -22.41
C TRP A 23 -33.24 1.36 -22.60
N GLY A 24 -34.11 2.07 -23.32
CA GLY A 24 -34.01 3.52 -23.51
C GLY A 24 -34.20 4.29 -22.20
N MET A 25 -35.20 3.93 -21.41
CA MET A 25 -35.42 4.49 -20.07
C MET A 25 -34.22 4.20 -19.15
N SER A 26 -33.66 2.99 -19.21
CA SER A 26 -32.45 2.62 -18.48
C SER A 26 -31.28 3.56 -18.80
N LYS A 27 -31.06 3.88 -20.09
CA LYS A 27 -30.02 4.82 -20.52
C LYS A 27 -30.27 6.25 -20.03
N LEU A 28 -31.53 6.68 -19.95
CA LEU A 28 -31.88 8.06 -19.56
C LEU A 28 -31.83 8.31 -18.05
N ILE A 29 -32.01 7.29 -17.21
CA ILE A 29 -32.04 7.46 -15.74
C ILE A 29 -30.68 7.87 -15.18
N GLY A 30 -29.59 7.39 -15.79
CA GLY A 30 -28.23 7.69 -15.36
C GLY A 30 -27.93 7.30 -13.89
N PRO A 31 -26.83 7.83 -13.31
CA PRO A 31 -26.44 7.50 -11.95
C PRO A 31 -27.37 8.08 -10.88
N SER A 32 -27.63 7.27 -9.84
CA SER A 32 -28.37 7.68 -8.65
C SER A 32 -27.68 8.85 -7.91
N ARG A 33 -28.38 9.48 -6.96
CA ARG A 33 -27.79 10.57 -6.15
C ARG A 33 -26.57 10.09 -5.36
N MET A 34 -26.64 8.89 -4.78
CA MET A 34 -25.55 8.28 -4.04
C MET A 34 -24.34 8.02 -4.94
N GLU A 35 -24.54 7.44 -6.12
CA GLU A 35 -23.47 7.19 -7.09
C GLU A 35 -22.83 8.50 -7.58
N ARG A 36 -23.62 9.56 -7.79
CA ARG A 36 -23.10 10.88 -8.16
C ARG A 36 -22.28 11.52 -7.03
N ALA A 37 -22.75 11.43 -5.79
CA ALA A 37 -22.02 11.95 -4.64
C ALA A 37 -20.69 11.21 -4.44
N ALA A 38 -20.72 9.87 -4.47
CA ALA A 38 -19.52 9.04 -4.41
C ALA A 38 -18.55 9.36 -5.55
N LEU A 39 -19.06 9.50 -6.78
CA LEU A 39 -18.24 9.86 -7.94
C LEU A 39 -17.58 11.24 -7.76
N ALA A 40 -18.29 12.22 -7.22
CA ALA A 40 -17.74 13.54 -6.94
C ALA A 40 -16.58 13.45 -5.94
N THR A 41 -16.80 12.80 -4.79
CA THR A 41 -15.77 12.59 -3.77
C THR A 41 -14.55 11.86 -4.33
N MET A 42 -14.76 10.81 -5.13
CA MET A 42 -13.68 9.97 -5.64
C MET A 42 -12.93 10.58 -6.84
N SER A 43 -13.55 11.54 -7.53
CA SER A 43 -12.93 12.22 -8.67
C SER A 43 -12.14 13.48 -8.27
N GLU A 44 -12.18 13.88 -7.00
CA GLU A 44 -11.38 14.99 -6.51
C GLU A 44 -9.88 14.73 -6.71
N PRO A 45 -9.13 15.66 -7.33
CA PRO A 45 -7.69 15.51 -7.48
C PRO A 45 -7.00 15.39 -6.13
N VAL A 46 -6.16 14.36 -5.97
CA VAL A 46 -5.23 14.27 -4.85
C VAL A 46 -4.02 15.14 -5.19
N GLN A 47 -3.74 16.11 -4.31
CA GLN A 47 -2.63 17.04 -4.45
C GLN A 47 -1.76 16.92 -3.20
N PHE A 48 -0.47 16.67 -3.38
CA PHE A 48 0.52 16.76 -2.32
C PHE A 48 1.56 17.80 -2.69
N THR A 49 2.14 18.44 -1.69
CA THR A 49 3.21 19.42 -1.85
C THR A 49 4.58 18.76 -1.64
N GLY A 50 5.64 19.44 -2.06
CA GLY A 50 7.00 18.98 -1.83
C GLY A 50 7.50 17.95 -2.84
N ARG A 51 8.68 17.39 -2.55
CA ARG A 51 9.43 16.51 -3.44
C ARG A 51 8.76 15.13 -3.55
N ASN A 52 8.64 14.63 -4.77
CA ASN A 52 8.15 13.28 -5.03
C ASN A 52 9.31 12.26 -4.95
N ALA A 53 9.15 11.21 -4.15
CA ALA A 53 10.10 10.10 -4.03
C ALA A 53 10.12 9.21 -5.28
N TYR A 54 9.05 9.21 -6.08
CA TYR A 54 8.89 8.26 -7.19
C TYR A 54 10.10 8.22 -8.15
N PRO A 55 10.66 9.34 -8.64
CA PRO A 55 11.82 9.30 -9.53
C PRO A 55 13.04 8.61 -8.89
N ALA A 56 13.29 8.88 -7.61
CA ALA A 56 14.42 8.28 -6.89
C ALA A 56 14.22 6.76 -6.72
N ILE A 57 13.01 6.31 -6.35
CA ILE A 57 12.71 4.88 -6.21
C ILE A 57 12.69 4.18 -7.58
N TRP A 58 12.19 4.84 -8.62
CA TRP A 58 12.12 4.29 -9.99
C TRP A 58 13.50 4.07 -10.60
N LEU A 59 14.44 4.99 -10.32
CA LEU A 59 15.78 4.99 -10.93
C LEU A 59 16.90 4.48 -10.03
N MET A 60 16.61 4.05 -8.79
CA MET A 60 17.63 3.74 -7.79
C MET A 60 18.64 2.65 -8.21
N ASP A 61 18.22 1.73 -9.07
CA ASP A 61 19.03 0.61 -9.57
C ASP A 61 20.09 1.05 -10.59
N TYR A 62 20.08 2.33 -10.98
CA TYR A 62 21.01 2.94 -11.92
C TYR A 62 21.71 4.15 -11.27
N PRO A 63 23.00 4.38 -11.55
CA PRO A 63 23.74 5.54 -11.07
C PRO A 63 23.39 6.81 -11.87
N VAL A 64 22.11 7.19 -11.89
CA VAL A 64 21.64 8.42 -12.57
C VAL A 64 22.06 9.65 -11.74
N PRO A 65 22.77 10.63 -12.32
CA PRO A 65 23.10 11.86 -11.61
C PRO A 65 21.85 12.62 -11.15
N ALA A 66 21.88 13.19 -9.94
CA ALA A 66 20.73 13.88 -9.36
C ALA A 66 20.17 15.00 -10.26
N ALA A 67 21.04 15.70 -10.99
CA ALA A 67 20.66 16.76 -11.93
C ALA A 67 19.92 16.24 -13.18
N GLU A 68 20.05 14.95 -13.51
CA GLU A 68 19.40 14.34 -14.68
C GLU A 68 18.12 13.57 -14.32
N MET A 69 17.90 13.27 -13.04
CA MET A 69 16.83 12.40 -12.54
C MET A 69 15.45 12.81 -13.07
N ASP A 70 15.10 14.08 -12.97
CA ASP A 70 13.79 14.58 -13.44
C ASP A 70 13.65 14.47 -14.97
N SER A 71 14.73 14.69 -15.72
CA SER A 71 14.72 14.59 -17.18
C SER A 71 14.57 13.15 -17.66
N VAL A 72 15.25 12.20 -17.00
CA VAL A 72 15.12 10.76 -17.28
C VAL A 72 13.71 10.29 -16.95
N MET A 73 13.18 10.71 -15.80
CA MET A 73 11.80 10.38 -15.41
C MET A 73 10.77 10.92 -16.40
N ALA A 74 10.90 12.18 -16.83
CA ALA A 74 10.01 12.78 -17.80
C ALA A 74 10.04 12.07 -19.16
N GLU A 75 11.21 11.56 -19.57
CA GLU A 75 11.33 10.74 -20.77
C GLU A 75 10.61 9.39 -20.63
N ASP A 76 10.76 8.70 -19.50
CA ASP A 76 10.04 7.45 -19.23
C ASP A 76 8.52 7.66 -19.26
N VAL A 77 8.03 8.71 -18.60
CA VAL A 77 6.60 9.07 -18.58
C VAL A 77 6.07 9.29 -20.00
N ARG A 78 6.81 10.04 -20.82
CA ARG A 78 6.45 10.28 -22.22
C ARG A 78 6.45 8.99 -23.05
N ARG A 79 7.47 8.13 -22.91
CA ARG A 79 7.54 6.84 -23.63
C ARG A 79 6.35 5.94 -23.31
N VAL A 80 5.96 5.84 -22.04
CA VAL A 80 4.78 5.06 -21.64
C VAL A 80 3.47 5.69 -22.13
N ALA A 81 3.37 7.02 -22.11
CA ALA A 81 2.19 7.73 -22.62
C ALA A 81 1.98 7.49 -24.12
N ASP A 82 3.06 7.56 -24.91
CA ASP A 82 3.02 7.44 -26.37
C ASP A 82 2.96 5.97 -26.84
N ALA A 83 3.33 5.00 -26.00
CA ALA A 83 3.30 3.59 -26.35
C ALA A 83 1.86 3.06 -26.51
N PRO A 84 1.58 2.23 -27.54
CA PRO A 84 0.29 1.55 -27.66
C PRO A 84 0.07 0.62 -26.45
N LEU A 85 -1.17 0.47 -25.98
CA LEU A 85 -1.49 -0.43 -24.86
C LEU A 85 -1.14 -1.89 -25.15
N GLN A 86 -1.37 -2.32 -26.39
CA GLN A 86 -1.06 -3.68 -26.83
C GLN A 86 -0.15 -3.65 -28.05
N THR A 87 0.80 -4.59 -28.07
CA THR A 87 1.58 -4.94 -29.25
C THR A 87 0.67 -5.56 -30.33
N PRO A 88 1.12 -5.66 -31.59
CA PRO A 88 0.31 -6.25 -32.66
C PRO A 88 -0.12 -7.71 -32.40
N ASP A 89 0.61 -8.47 -31.58
CA ASP A 89 0.26 -9.83 -31.12
C ASP A 89 -0.69 -9.85 -29.92
N GLY A 90 -1.20 -8.70 -29.48
CA GLY A 90 -2.22 -8.58 -28.45
C GLY A 90 -1.70 -8.67 -27.01
N LYS A 91 -0.37 -8.64 -26.79
CA LYS A 91 0.24 -8.57 -25.46
C LYS A 91 0.31 -7.12 -24.99
N PHE A 92 0.33 -6.89 -23.68
CA PHE A 92 0.55 -5.55 -23.16
C PHE A 92 1.97 -5.07 -23.49
N SER A 93 2.09 -3.81 -23.89
CA SER A 93 3.39 -3.20 -24.15
C SER A 93 4.16 -3.05 -22.84
N VAL A 94 5.40 -3.52 -22.82
CA VAL A 94 6.31 -3.35 -21.67
C VAL A 94 7.34 -2.30 -22.05
N SER A 95 7.33 -1.17 -21.35
CA SER A 95 8.34 -0.13 -21.52
C SER A 95 9.55 -0.42 -20.65
N THR A 96 10.75 -0.39 -21.23
CA THR A 96 12.01 -0.42 -20.47
C THR A 96 12.35 0.98 -19.97
N VAL A 97 12.92 1.04 -18.76
CA VAL A 97 13.43 2.29 -18.17
C VAL A 97 14.50 2.89 -19.09
N VAL A 98 14.42 4.18 -19.39
CA VAL A 98 15.40 4.92 -20.20
C VAL A 98 16.81 4.75 -19.64
N ALA A 99 16.95 4.76 -18.32
CA ALA A 99 18.22 4.57 -17.64
C ALA A 99 18.93 3.27 -18.02
N ALA A 100 18.20 2.18 -18.32
CA ALA A 100 18.77 0.90 -18.71
C ALA A 100 19.59 0.96 -20.02
N GLY A 101 19.28 1.91 -20.91
CA GLY A 101 20.04 2.13 -22.14
C GLY A 101 21.19 3.13 -22.01
N ARG A 102 21.30 3.82 -20.87
CA ARG A 102 22.24 4.95 -20.65
C ARG A 102 23.26 4.69 -19.54
N PHE A 103 22.88 3.88 -18.56
CA PHE A 103 23.65 3.61 -17.36
C PHE A 103 23.72 2.11 -17.12
N GLN A 104 24.89 1.62 -16.72
CA GLN A 104 25.03 0.25 -16.25
C GLN A 104 24.39 0.14 -14.87
N SER A 105 23.42 -0.77 -14.73
CA SER A 105 22.80 -1.11 -13.45
C SER A 105 23.87 -1.64 -12.48
N ASP A 106 23.88 -1.14 -11.26
CA ASP A 106 24.74 -1.61 -10.16
C ASP A 106 23.96 -2.36 -9.07
N GLN A 107 22.65 -2.58 -9.31
CA GLN A 107 21.82 -3.44 -8.49
C GLN A 107 22.42 -4.87 -8.41
N PRO A 108 22.34 -5.54 -7.24
CA PRO A 108 22.75 -6.93 -7.13
C PRO A 108 21.91 -7.85 -8.02
N ASP A 109 22.52 -8.92 -8.54
CA ASP A 109 21.80 -9.93 -9.31
C ASP A 109 20.70 -10.63 -8.48
N GLN A 110 19.81 -11.38 -9.14
CA GLN A 110 18.69 -12.02 -8.46
C GLN A 110 19.12 -13.02 -7.38
N ALA A 111 20.22 -13.76 -7.60
CA ALA A 111 20.71 -14.73 -6.63
C ALA A 111 21.28 -14.03 -5.39
N ALA A 112 21.97 -12.89 -5.57
CA ALA A 112 22.47 -12.05 -4.50
C ALA A 112 21.34 -11.36 -3.72
N ARG A 113 20.28 -10.91 -4.39
CA ARG A 113 19.13 -10.24 -3.74
C ARG A 113 18.35 -11.13 -2.77
N VAL A 114 18.48 -12.46 -2.84
CA VAL A 114 17.91 -13.37 -1.82
C VAL A 114 18.48 -13.09 -0.41
N ARG A 115 19.69 -12.49 -0.33
CA ARG A 115 20.30 -12.08 0.94
C ARG A 115 19.60 -10.88 1.59
N LEU A 116 18.86 -10.07 0.84
CA LEU A 116 18.17 -8.90 1.37
C LEU A 116 17.23 -9.27 2.51
N CYS A 117 17.16 -8.39 3.51
CA CYS A 117 16.20 -8.54 4.57
C CYS A 117 14.76 -8.40 4.07
N LYS A 118 13.84 -9.15 4.67
CA LYS A 118 12.39 -9.07 4.45
C LYS A 118 11.71 -8.40 5.64
N PRO A 119 10.59 -7.68 5.46
CA PRO A 119 9.91 -7.02 6.57
C PRO A 119 9.49 -7.95 7.71
N SER A 120 9.16 -9.20 7.41
CA SER A 120 8.61 -10.14 8.40
C SER A 120 9.67 -10.94 9.19
N GLU A 121 10.95 -10.89 8.83
CA GLU A 121 11.98 -11.78 9.39
C GLU A 121 12.82 -11.14 10.53
N ASP A 122 13.57 -11.98 11.27
CA ASP A 122 14.60 -11.50 12.21
C ASP A 122 15.88 -11.13 11.44
N CYS A 123 15.91 -9.89 10.93
CA CYS A 123 16.99 -9.39 10.10
C CYS A 123 18.33 -9.32 10.86
N LEU A 124 18.32 -8.96 12.16
CA LEU A 124 19.53 -8.99 12.98
C LEU A 124 20.09 -10.41 13.11
N ALA A 125 19.25 -11.40 13.42
CA ALA A 125 19.69 -12.79 13.51
C ALA A 125 20.24 -13.31 12.18
N LYS A 126 19.57 -12.98 11.07
CA LYS A 126 20.00 -13.34 9.71
C LYS A 126 21.39 -12.80 9.38
N VAL A 127 21.62 -11.50 9.59
CA VAL A 127 22.92 -10.88 9.29
C VAL A 127 24.02 -11.42 10.20
N ARG A 128 23.71 -11.71 11.46
CA ARG A 128 24.66 -12.36 12.39
C ARG A 128 25.08 -13.76 11.98
N GLY A 129 24.22 -14.48 11.27
CA GLY A 129 24.55 -15.81 10.74
C GLY A 129 25.73 -15.79 9.76
N ASP A 130 26.03 -14.64 9.12
CA ASP A 130 27.12 -14.48 8.15
C ASP A 130 27.65 -13.02 8.11
N LEU A 131 28.14 -12.49 9.24
CA LEU A 131 28.59 -11.08 9.32
C LEU A 131 29.61 -10.71 8.24
N THR A 132 30.60 -11.58 8.02
CA THR A 132 31.68 -11.33 7.05
C THR A 132 31.13 -11.35 5.61
N GLY A 133 30.25 -12.30 5.28
CA GLY A 133 29.65 -12.38 3.96
C GLY A 133 28.71 -11.21 3.67
N PHE A 134 27.89 -10.80 4.64
CA PHE A 134 27.07 -9.60 4.52
C PHE A 134 27.92 -8.33 4.42
N GLY A 135 28.99 -8.21 5.21
CA GLY A 135 29.95 -7.10 5.13
C GLY A 135 30.52 -6.92 3.74
N LYS A 136 31.15 -7.98 3.22
CA LYS A 136 31.72 -7.98 1.86
C LYS A 136 30.68 -7.62 0.79
N TRP A 137 29.46 -8.15 0.93
CA TRP A 137 28.40 -7.93 -0.06
C TRP A 137 27.85 -6.50 -0.02
N VAL A 138 27.62 -5.93 1.17
CA VAL A 138 27.21 -4.52 1.32
C VAL A 138 28.30 -3.59 0.78
N ASP A 139 29.58 -3.87 1.06
CA ASP A 139 30.71 -3.08 0.55
C ASP A 139 30.78 -3.11 -0.98
N GLN A 140 30.56 -4.29 -1.59
CA GLN A 140 30.53 -4.45 -3.04
C GLN A 140 29.45 -3.61 -3.74
N HIS A 141 28.32 -3.34 -3.06
CA HIS A 141 27.19 -2.60 -3.60
C HIS A 141 26.90 -1.29 -2.82
N ALA A 142 27.92 -0.71 -2.18
CA ALA A 142 27.75 0.41 -1.25
C ALA A 142 27.00 1.61 -1.87
N ALA A 143 27.28 1.94 -3.14
CA ALA A 143 26.62 3.03 -3.84
C ALA A 143 25.11 2.78 -4.06
N TRP A 144 24.73 1.53 -4.34
CA TRP A 144 23.33 1.14 -4.52
C TRP A 144 22.55 1.21 -3.20
N PHE A 145 23.15 0.71 -2.11
CA PHE A 145 22.56 0.84 -0.77
C PHE A 145 22.40 2.31 -0.35
N ALA A 146 23.41 3.15 -0.58
CA ALA A 146 23.33 4.57 -0.26
C ALA A 146 22.22 5.29 -1.04
N ARG A 147 22.02 4.96 -2.33
CA ARG A 147 20.90 5.51 -3.10
C ARG A 147 19.55 4.99 -2.62
N ALA A 148 19.47 3.70 -2.24
CA ALA A 148 18.26 3.12 -1.67
C ALA A 148 17.82 3.83 -0.39
N GLU A 149 18.77 4.13 0.50
CA GLU A 149 18.54 4.87 1.75
C GLU A 149 18.02 6.29 1.47
N LEU A 150 18.61 6.98 0.50
CA LEU A 150 18.20 8.34 0.14
C LEU A 150 16.89 8.43 -0.67
N ALA A 151 16.46 7.33 -1.30
CA ALA A 151 15.32 7.34 -2.23
C ALA A 151 13.98 7.65 -1.56
N THR A 152 13.87 7.43 -0.24
CA THR A 152 12.64 7.65 0.53
C THR A 152 12.57 9.00 1.20
N HIS A 153 13.68 9.73 1.30
CA HIS A 153 13.68 11.09 1.82
C HIS A 153 12.92 11.97 0.84
N ALA A 154 11.62 12.15 1.00
CA ALA A 154 10.79 13.03 0.21
C ALA A 154 9.45 13.28 0.93
N ASP A 155 8.63 14.17 0.38
CA ASP A 155 7.39 14.60 1.01
C ASP A 155 6.18 13.77 0.56
N GLN A 156 6.25 13.19 -0.65
CA GLN A 156 5.16 12.42 -1.26
C GLN A 156 5.67 11.26 -2.11
N LEU A 157 4.81 10.28 -2.36
CA LEU A 157 5.05 9.18 -3.29
C LEU A 157 3.89 9.07 -4.28
N ARG A 158 4.00 9.79 -5.40
CA ARG A 158 2.96 9.88 -6.43
C ARG A 158 3.40 9.25 -7.73
N ASN A 159 2.52 8.49 -8.39
CA ASN A 159 2.82 7.97 -9.72
C ASN A 159 2.74 9.08 -10.79
N PRO A 160 3.83 9.39 -11.52
CA PRO A 160 3.77 10.36 -12.61
C PRO A 160 3.32 9.75 -13.95
N PHE A 161 3.25 8.41 -14.06
CA PHE A 161 2.80 7.75 -15.28
C PHE A 161 1.29 7.95 -15.51
N PRO A 162 0.84 7.96 -16.78
CA PRO A 162 -0.58 7.98 -17.07
C PRO A 162 -1.27 6.74 -16.47
N PRO A 163 -2.45 6.90 -15.85
CA PRO A 163 -3.22 5.81 -15.27
C PRO A 163 -3.72 4.85 -16.37
N ARG A 164 -2.93 3.80 -16.61
CA ARG A 164 -3.15 2.75 -17.60
C ARG A 164 -3.05 1.37 -16.95
N VAL A 165 -3.58 0.35 -17.61
CA VAL A 165 -3.51 -1.05 -17.13
C VAL A 165 -2.08 -1.62 -17.13
N ASP A 166 -1.24 -1.15 -18.05
CA ASP A 166 0.17 -1.51 -18.22
C ASP A 166 1.10 -0.54 -17.46
N MET A 167 0.56 0.27 -16.55
CA MET A 167 1.32 1.27 -15.82
C MET A 167 2.42 0.60 -14.99
N PRO A 168 3.69 0.99 -15.17
CA PRO A 168 4.78 0.36 -14.45
C PRO A 168 4.79 0.77 -12.97
N LEU A 169 5.31 -0.13 -12.14
CA LEU A 169 5.56 0.10 -10.72
C LEU A 169 7.08 0.10 -10.45
N PRO A 170 7.55 0.96 -9.53
CA PRO A 170 8.95 0.94 -9.16
C PRO A 170 9.29 -0.34 -8.37
N SER A 171 10.59 -0.66 -8.28
CA SER A 171 11.05 -1.81 -7.50
C SER A 171 10.95 -1.54 -6.00
N PHE A 172 9.81 -1.91 -5.41
CA PHE A 172 9.63 -1.80 -3.95
C PHE A 172 10.60 -2.71 -3.17
N VAL A 173 11.05 -3.82 -3.76
CA VAL A 173 12.04 -4.72 -3.13
C VAL A 173 13.39 -4.01 -2.97
N SER A 174 13.84 -3.29 -4.00
CA SER A 174 15.14 -2.61 -3.97
C SER A 174 15.17 -1.52 -2.89
N VAL A 175 14.10 -0.72 -2.76
CA VAL A 175 14.06 0.40 -1.81
C VAL A 175 13.99 -0.05 -0.33
N TYR A 176 13.71 -1.31 -0.05
CA TYR A 176 13.80 -1.87 1.31
C TYR A 176 15.21 -2.38 1.67
N ALA A 177 16.15 -2.38 0.72
CA ALA A 177 17.51 -2.85 0.96
C ALA A 177 18.22 -2.23 2.18
N PRO A 178 18.04 -0.94 2.52
CA PRO A 178 18.71 -0.33 3.67
C PRO A 178 18.50 -1.07 4.98
N ALA A 179 17.37 -1.76 5.19
CA ALA A 179 17.16 -2.59 6.38
C ALA A 179 18.29 -3.62 6.61
N THR A 180 18.83 -4.20 5.54
CA THR A 180 19.94 -5.16 5.62
C THR A 180 21.24 -4.48 6.04
N GLN A 181 21.52 -3.31 5.46
CA GLN A 181 22.72 -2.52 5.79
C GLN A 181 22.66 -2.01 7.22
N LEU A 182 21.50 -1.54 7.70
CA LEU A 182 21.32 -1.05 9.06
C LEU A 182 21.44 -2.16 10.10
N ALA A 183 20.88 -3.34 9.82
CA ALA A 183 21.08 -4.52 10.65
C ALA A 183 22.57 -4.91 10.76
N LEU A 184 23.29 -4.86 9.64
CA LEU A 184 24.73 -5.10 9.61
C LEU A 184 25.52 -4.06 10.41
N ARG A 185 25.28 -2.76 10.19
CA ARG A 185 25.95 -1.67 10.92
C ARG A 185 25.76 -1.84 12.44
N PHE A 186 24.52 -2.11 12.87
CA PHE A 186 24.22 -2.37 14.27
C PHE A 186 25.00 -3.59 14.81
N ALA A 187 25.01 -4.70 14.06
CA ALA A 187 25.70 -5.92 14.47
C ALA A 187 27.24 -5.76 14.50
N GLN A 188 27.79 -4.86 13.69
CA GLN A 188 29.21 -4.50 13.66
C GLN A 188 29.62 -3.48 14.74
N GLY A 189 28.66 -2.95 15.51
CA GLY A 189 28.92 -2.07 16.65
C GLY A 189 28.56 -0.60 16.42
N ASP A 190 28.19 -0.20 15.20
CA ASP A 190 27.67 1.14 14.90
C ASP A 190 26.19 1.25 15.28
N ARG A 191 25.92 1.05 16.58
CA ARG A 191 24.56 0.84 17.10
C ARG A 191 23.71 2.11 17.06
N GLU A 192 24.28 3.23 17.47
CA GLU A 192 23.54 4.50 17.58
C GLU A 192 23.15 5.03 16.20
N ALA A 193 24.08 5.07 15.24
CA ALA A 193 23.78 5.54 13.89
C ALA A 193 22.81 4.59 13.16
N ALA A 194 22.92 3.28 13.38
CA ALA A 194 21.97 2.32 12.82
C ALA A 194 20.55 2.51 13.36
N ILE A 195 20.40 2.79 14.67
CA ILE A 195 19.09 3.09 15.28
C ILE A 195 18.54 4.41 14.76
N SER A 196 19.35 5.47 14.74
CA SER A 196 18.97 6.79 14.24
C SER A 196 18.45 6.70 12.79
N SER A 197 19.21 6.04 11.91
CA SER A 197 18.83 5.85 10.50
C SER A 197 17.60 4.96 10.33
N THR A 198 17.43 3.92 11.17
CA THR A 198 16.22 3.08 11.18
C THR A 198 14.99 3.91 11.53
N CYS A 199 15.10 4.76 12.56
CA CYS A 199 14.03 5.67 12.96
C CYS A 199 13.71 6.70 11.86
N GLN A 200 14.73 7.27 11.21
CA GLN A 200 14.51 8.18 10.08
C GLN A 200 13.75 7.50 8.92
N LEU A 201 14.13 6.27 8.54
CA LEU A 201 13.43 5.55 7.48
C LEU A 201 11.99 5.19 7.88
N MET A 202 11.71 4.93 9.16
CA MET A 202 10.34 4.80 9.64
C MET A 202 9.54 6.09 9.40
N VAL A 203 10.11 7.26 9.74
CA VAL A 203 9.46 8.57 9.52
C VAL A 203 9.22 8.83 8.03
N ASP A 204 10.20 8.56 7.18
CA ASP A 204 10.08 8.70 5.73
C ASP A 204 8.91 7.85 5.20
N TRP A 205 8.87 6.55 5.53
CA TRP A 205 7.80 5.67 5.07
C TRP A 205 6.43 6.04 5.63
N ARG A 206 6.36 6.55 6.87
CA ARG A 206 5.11 7.11 7.42
C ARG A 206 4.63 8.32 6.60
N THR A 207 5.56 9.21 6.24
CA THR A 207 5.28 10.41 5.44
C THR A 207 4.83 10.04 4.03
N LEU A 208 5.59 9.20 3.32
CA LEU A 208 5.25 8.73 1.98
C LEU A 208 3.92 7.97 1.97
N GLY A 209 3.65 7.17 3.01
CA GLY A 209 2.38 6.44 3.15
C GLY A 209 1.18 7.35 3.41
N ALA A 210 1.34 8.45 4.15
CA ALA A 210 0.30 9.45 4.32
C ALA A 210 0.08 10.29 3.04
N ASN A 211 1.13 10.43 2.22
CA ASN A 211 1.16 11.31 1.05
C ASN A 211 1.35 10.54 -0.27
N THR A 212 0.46 9.58 -0.55
CA THR A 212 0.46 8.80 -1.79
C THR A 212 -0.96 8.59 -2.33
N ASP A 213 -1.09 8.62 -3.66
CA ASP A 213 -2.32 8.25 -4.38
C ASP A 213 -2.28 6.81 -4.91
N MET A 214 -1.21 6.06 -4.63
CA MET A 214 -1.10 4.66 -5.07
C MET A 214 -1.45 3.72 -3.92
N LEU A 215 -2.55 2.97 -4.03
CA LEU A 215 -2.94 1.98 -3.02
C LEU A 215 -1.84 0.94 -2.74
N ILE A 216 -1.14 0.48 -3.79
CA ILE A 216 -0.01 -0.43 -3.63
C ILE A 216 1.16 0.21 -2.86
N ALA A 217 1.51 1.46 -3.16
CA ALA A 217 2.61 2.14 -2.48
C ALA A 217 2.25 2.48 -1.03
N TRP A 218 1.00 2.85 -0.77
CA TRP A 218 0.46 3.01 0.58
C TRP A 218 0.58 1.70 1.39
N ALA A 219 0.22 0.56 0.78
CA ALA A 219 0.31 -0.74 1.44
C ALA A 219 1.77 -1.13 1.73
N VAL A 220 2.68 -0.83 0.81
CA VAL A 220 4.14 -1.01 0.97
C VAL A 220 4.67 -0.10 2.07
N ALA A 221 4.33 1.18 2.07
CA ALA A 221 4.78 2.16 3.05
C ALA A 221 4.36 1.78 4.47
N ARG A 222 3.13 1.30 4.63
CA ARG A 222 2.66 0.69 5.88
C ARG A 222 3.51 -0.52 6.28
N GLY A 223 3.76 -1.43 5.34
CA GLY A 223 4.58 -2.62 5.57
C GLY A 223 6.02 -2.28 5.98
N TYR A 224 6.66 -1.30 5.34
CA TYR A 224 8.04 -0.96 5.64
C TYR A 224 8.18 -0.08 6.88
N GLY A 225 7.37 0.98 7.01
CA GLY A 225 7.46 1.93 8.12
C GLY A 225 6.99 1.37 9.46
N ALA A 226 6.02 0.45 9.47
CA ALA A 226 5.53 -0.17 10.69
C ALA A 226 6.13 -1.57 10.91
N GLU A 227 5.94 -2.49 9.96
CA GLU A 227 6.39 -3.87 10.16
C GLU A 227 7.91 -4.01 9.99
N GLY A 228 8.46 -3.64 8.83
CA GLY A 228 9.87 -3.87 8.51
C GLY A 228 10.85 -3.15 9.43
N TYR A 229 10.95 -1.82 9.28
CA TYR A 229 11.87 -1.02 10.09
C TYR A 229 11.46 -0.99 11.57
N GLY A 230 10.17 -1.08 11.89
CA GLY A 230 9.70 -1.18 13.28
C GLY A 230 10.12 -2.47 13.97
N LYS A 231 10.03 -3.64 13.31
CA LYS A 231 10.57 -4.90 13.85
C LYS A 231 12.09 -4.83 13.99
N LEU A 232 12.80 -4.30 13.00
CA LEU A 232 14.24 -4.12 13.07
C LEU A 232 14.63 -3.24 14.27
N LEU A 233 13.93 -2.12 14.47
CA LEU A 233 14.14 -1.25 15.64
C LEU A 233 13.87 -2.00 16.94
N ALA A 234 12.77 -2.75 17.07
CA ALA A 234 12.49 -3.55 18.26
C ALA A 234 13.60 -4.58 18.56
N GLN A 235 14.15 -5.23 17.51
CA GLN A 235 15.28 -6.15 17.65
C GLN A 235 16.54 -5.43 18.15
N MET A 236 16.85 -4.24 17.61
CA MET A 236 17.98 -3.41 18.05
C MET A 236 17.79 -2.96 19.51
N LEU A 237 16.60 -2.49 19.87
CA LEU A 237 16.28 -2.02 21.23
C LEU A 237 16.34 -3.14 22.28
N ALA A 238 16.06 -4.38 21.91
CA ALA A 238 16.23 -5.52 22.81
C ALA A 238 17.68 -5.75 23.24
N GLU A 239 18.65 -5.26 22.46
CA GLU A 239 20.09 -5.41 22.69
C GLU A 239 20.78 -4.13 23.17
N MET A 240 19.98 -3.10 23.44
CA MET A 240 20.41 -1.79 23.90
C MET A 240 19.97 -1.57 25.35
N PRO A 241 20.86 -1.06 26.23
CA PRO A 241 20.50 -0.67 27.59
C PRO A 241 19.24 0.20 27.61
N VAL A 242 18.35 -0.05 28.56
CA VAL A 242 17.05 0.64 28.64
C VAL A 242 17.20 2.11 29.05
N ASP A 243 18.25 2.41 29.80
CA ASP A 243 18.67 3.73 30.27
C ASP A 243 19.42 4.56 29.22
N GLN A 244 19.92 3.92 28.15
CA GLN A 244 20.54 4.63 27.05
C GLN A 244 19.47 5.48 26.31
N PRO A 245 19.68 6.80 26.16
CA PRO A 245 18.72 7.64 25.46
C PRO A 245 18.61 7.23 23.99
N LEU A 246 17.39 7.32 23.46
CA LEU A 246 17.17 7.12 22.03
C LEU A 246 17.61 8.35 21.24
N PRO A 247 18.13 8.18 20.01
CA PRO A 247 18.39 9.29 19.10
C PRO A 247 17.15 10.14 18.85
N ALA A 248 17.36 11.42 18.55
CA ALA A 248 16.29 12.40 18.37
C ALA A 248 15.30 12.01 17.27
N GLU A 249 15.77 11.33 16.22
CA GLU A 249 14.99 10.85 15.08
C GLU A 249 13.93 9.81 15.52
N CYS A 250 14.18 9.09 16.61
CA CYS A 250 13.24 8.08 17.12
C CYS A 250 12.02 8.69 17.81
N ARG A 251 12.06 9.97 18.20
CA ARG A 251 10.92 10.65 18.83
C ARG A 251 9.71 10.64 17.91
N ASP A 252 9.88 11.00 16.64
CA ASP A 252 8.78 11.09 15.69
C ASP A 252 8.39 9.71 15.15
N ALA A 253 9.38 8.82 14.96
CA ALA A 253 9.18 7.45 14.52
C ALA A 253 8.26 6.64 15.47
N LEU A 254 8.42 6.84 16.78
CA LEU A 254 7.75 6.09 17.85
C LEU A 254 6.51 6.81 18.41
N THR A 255 5.89 7.69 17.62
CA THR A 255 4.59 8.27 17.96
C THR A 255 3.43 7.35 17.55
N PRO A 256 2.28 7.40 18.26
CA PRO A 256 1.04 6.80 17.78
C PRO A 256 0.67 7.31 16.36
N PRO A 257 -0.21 6.61 15.63
CA PRO A 257 -0.62 7.04 14.30
C PRO A 257 -1.22 8.45 14.28
N ALA A 258 -0.74 9.31 13.37
CA ALA A 258 -1.33 10.61 13.11
C ALA A 258 -2.61 10.50 12.27
N ALA A 259 -3.44 11.55 12.26
CA ALA A 259 -4.70 11.58 11.52
C ALA A 259 -4.51 11.30 10.01
N ALA A 260 -3.46 11.84 9.40
CA ALA A 260 -3.14 11.60 7.99
C ALA A 260 -2.80 10.13 7.70
N GLU A 261 -2.23 9.42 8.68
CA GLU A 261 -1.89 8.00 8.56
C GLU A 261 -3.10 7.09 8.81
N ILE A 262 -4.14 7.59 9.46
CA ILE A 262 -5.39 6.85 9.71
C ILE A 262 -6.24 6.79 8.43
N SER A 263 -6.16 7.81 7.57
CA SER A 263 -6.99 7.86 6.37
C SER A 263 -6.46 6.99 5.23
N MET A 264 -7.37 6.29 4.57
CA MET A 264 -7.11 5.57 3.30
C MET A 264 -7.56 6.37 2.07
N CYS A 265 -8.16 7.55 2.26
CA CYS A 265 -8.89 8.25 1.22
C CYS A 265 -8.04 8.58 -0.01
N ALA A 266 -6.85 9.16 0.18
CA ALA A 266 -5.98 9.56 -0.92
C ALA A 266 -5.56 8.37 -1.79
N ALA A 267 -5.13 7.28 -1.16
CA ALA A 267 -4.78 6.03 -1.82
C ALA A 267 -5.97 5.41 -2.58
N MET A 268 -7.16 5.42 -1.97
CA MET A 268 -8.38 4.90 -2.60
C MET A 268 -8.87 5.77 -3.75
N ARG A 269 -8.66 7.10 -3.71
CA ARG A 269 -8.96 8.01 -4.83
C ARG A 269 -8.09 7.73 -6.05
N GLY A 270 -6.79 7.54 -5.84
CA GLY A 270 -5.92 7.18 -6.97
C GLY A 270 -6.18 5.77 -7.49
N GLU A 271 -6.50 4.80 -6.62
CA GLU A 271 -6.95 3.47 -7.05
C GLU A 271 -8.24 3.54 -7.87
N PHE A 272 -9.20 4.35 -7.45
CA PHE A 272 -10.45 4.55 -8.19
C PHE A 272 -10.18 5.12 -9.59
N ASN A 273 -9.29 6.11 -9.69
CA ASN A 273 -8.90 6.70 -10.98
C ASN A 273 -8.19 5.67 -11.86
N HIS A 274 -7.28 4.86 -11.29
CA HIS A 274 -6.59 3.78 -11.99
C HIS A 274 -7.58 2.74 -12.53
N ILE A 275 -8.41 2.16 -11.67
CA ILE A 275 -9.37 1.11 -12.05
C ILE A 275 -10.41 1.62 -13.05
N SER A 276 -10.95 2.82 -12.84
CA SER A 276 -11.94 3.40 -13.76
C SER A 276 -11.39 3.53 -15.18
N ARG A 277 -10.12 3.91 -15.32
CA ARG A 277 -9.46 4.04 -16.62
C ARG A 277 -9.04 2.70 -17.19
N THR A 278 -8.59 1.77 -16.36
CA THR A 278 -8.30 0.39 -16.75
C THR A 278 -9.56 -0.28 -17.30
N MET A 279 -10.70 -0.18 -16.63
CA MET A 279 -11.98 -0.72 -17.09
C MET A 279 -12.39 -0.10 -18.44
N ALA A 280 -12.34 1.23 -18.57
CA ALA A 280 -12.67 1.90 -19.84
C ALA A 280 -11.76 1.44 -20.99
N SER A 281 -10.45 1.33 -20.75
CA SER A 281 -9.47 0.91 -21.76
C SER A 281 -9.65 -0.55 -22.17
N MET A 282 -9.84 -1.47 -21.21
CA MET A 282 -10.12 -2.88 -21.50
C MET A 282 -11.40 -3.04 -22.31
N MET A 283 -12.44 -2.30 -21.97
CA MET A 283 -13.72 -2.35 -22.69
C MET A 283 -13.62 -1.79 -24.11
N GLU A 284 -12.76 -0.79 -24.34
CA GLU A 284 -12.46 -0.32 -25.69
C GLU A 284 -11.75 -1.41 -26.53
N ILE A 285 -10.75 -2.08 -25.95
CA ILE A 285 -10.05 -3.21 -26.58
C ILE A 285 -11.02 -4.33 -26.91
N GLU A 286 -11.86 -4.74 -25.95
CA GLU A 286 -12.87 -5.78 -26.13
C GLU A 286 -13.92 -5.39 -27.18
N SER A 287 -14.34 -4.13 -27.21
CA SER A 287 -15.28 -3.63 -28.21
C SER A 287 -14.72 -3.66 -29.63
N ARG A 288 -13.40 -3.48 -29.80
CA ARG A 288 -12.73 -3.62 -31.11
C ARG A 288 -12.72 -5.08 -31.58
N LYS A 289 -12.64 -6.05 -30.66
CA LYS A 289 -12.65 -7.50 -30.98
C LYS A 289 -14.05 -8.07 -31.18
N ASN A 290 -14.98 -7.73 -30.29
CA ASN A 290 -16.30 -8.35 -30.16
C ASN A 290 -17.46 -7.50 -30.72
N GLY A 291 -17.16 -6.32 -31.26
CA GLY A 291 -18.10 -5.49 -32.02
C GLY A 291 -19.25 -4.88 -31.20
N PHE A 292 -20.40 -4.66 -31.86
CA PHE A 292 -21.54 -3.89 -31.36
C PHE A 292 -22.13 -4.37 -30.03
N LYS A 293 -22.04 -5.68 -29.71
CA LYS A 293 -22.63 -6.27 -28.49
C LYS A 293 -22.04 -5.68 -27.20
N GLN A 294 -20.72 -5.51 -27.13
CA GLN A 294 -20.05 -4.91 -25.96
C GLN A 294 -20.50 -3.45 -25.75
N LYS A 295 -20.61 -2.68 -26.84
CA LYS A 295 -21.00 -1.26 -26.80
C LYS A 295 -22.45 -1.03 -26.33
N VAL A 296 -23.35 -1.99 -26.54
CA VAL A 296 -24.77 -1.85 -26.18
C VAL A 296 -25.03 -2.06 -24.68
N PHE A 297 -24.22 -2.90 -24.03
CA PHE A 297 -24.42 -3.31 -22.63
C PHE A 297 -23.36 -2.79 -21.66
N PHE A 298 -22.50 -1.89 -22.11
CA PHE A 298 -21.50 -1.21 -21.30
C PHE A 298 -21.66 0.31 -21.41
N ASP A 299 -21.73 0.96 -20.26
CA ASP A 299 -21.78 2.41 -20.10
C ASP A 299 -20.64 2.83 -19.18
N ALA A 300 -19.63 3.50 -19.74
CA ALA A 300 -18.41 3.82 -19.01
C ALA A 300 -18.68 4.76 -17.83
N ASP A 301 -19.51 5.78 -18.02
CA ASP A 301 -19.80 6.78 -16.99
C ASP A 301 -20.65 6.19 -15.86
N MET A 302 -21.67 5.38 -16.21
CA MET A 302 -22.46 4.68 -15.20
C MET A 302 -21.61 3.65 -14.45
N THR A 303 -20.77 2.89 -15.14
CA THR A 303 -19.88 1.92 -14.48
C THR A 303 -18.93 2.62 -13.53
N LYS A 304 -18.32 3.74 -13.96
CA LYS A 304 -17.46 4.57 -13.12
C LYS A 304 -18.19 5.07 -11.88
N ALA A 305 -19.43 5.55 -12.02
CA ALA A 305 -20.22 6.01 -10.89
C ALA A 305 -20.60 4.88 -9.91
N MET A 306 -20.89 3.67 -10.41
CA MET A 306 -21.15 2.49 -9.58
C MET A 306 -19.90 2.05 -8.80
N THR A 307 -18.74 2.03 -9.45
CA THR A 307 -17.46 1.64 -8.82
C THR A 307 -17.03 2.64 -7.74
N ALA A 308 -17.45 3.91 -7.83
CA ALA A 308 -17.11 4.92 -6.83
C ALA A 308 -17.71 4.64 -5.45
N VAL A 309 -18.92 4.06 -5.38
CA VAL A 309 -19.66 3.85 -4.13
C VAL A 309 -18.90 3.03 -3.09
N PRO A 310 -18.44 1.79 -3.38
CA PRO A 310 -17.72 0.98 -2.39
C PRO A 310 -16.37 1.57 -1.98
N MET A 311 -15.79 2.47 -2.78
CA MET A 311 -14.50 3.10 -2.49
C MET A 311 -14.65 4.42 -1.70
N ALA A 312 -15.74 5.15 -1.90
CA ALA A 312 -16.01 6.43 -1.24
C ALA A 312 -16.11 6.32 0.29
N LYS A 313 -16.47 5.14 0.82
CA LYS A 313 -16.53 4.90 2.27
C LYS A 313 -15.18 5.15 2.97
N TYR A 314 -14.06 4.93 2.28
CA TYR A 314 -12.72 5.14 2.84
C TYR A 314 -12.33 6.61 2.98
N CYS A 315 -13.18 7.52 2.46
CA CYS A 315 -13.06 8.96 2.63
C CYS A 315 -13.98 9.52 3.72
N ALA A 316 -14.83 8.70 4.34
CA ALA A 316 -15.75 9.12 5.37
C ALA A 316 -15.05 9.34 6.73
N GLU A 317 -15.48 10.34 7.50
CA GLU A 317 -14.97 10.60 8.83
C GLU A 317 -15.26 9.45 9.79
N GLU A 318 -16.40 8.78 9.64
CA GLU A 318 -16.81 7.62 10.42
C GLU A 318 -15.86 6.44 10.21
N THR A 319 -15.40 6.24 8.98
CA THR A 319 -14.40 5.20 8.65
C THR A 319 -13.06 5.52 9.31
N ASN A 320 -12.61 6.77 9.25
CA ASN A 320 -11.39 7.20 9.92
C ASN A 320 -11.51 7.04 11.45
N ALA A 321 -12.67 7.38 12.03
CA ALA A 321 -12.94 7.19 13.45
C ALA A 321 -12.96 5.71 13.85
N ALA A 322 -13.51 4.83 13.00
CA ALA A 322 -13.46 3.39 13.21
C ALA A 322 -12.02 2.87 13.21
N PHE A 323 -11.19 3.27 12.24
CA PHE A 323 -9.76 2.92 12.22
C PHE A 323 -8.98 3.47 13.41
N ALA A 324 -9.26 4.72 13.82
CA ALA A 324 -8.67 5.33 15.00
C ALA A 324 -9.00 4.56 16.28
N ALA A 325 -10.22 4.02 16.36
CA ALA A 325 -10.72 3.21 17.48
C ALA A 325 -10.40 1.70 17.35
N ASP A 326 -9.65 1.30 16.32
CA ASP A 326 -9.35 -0.10 15.99
C ASP A 326 -10.61 -0.99 15.79
N LYS A 327 -11.63 -0.43 15.15
CA LYS A 327 -12.89 -1.09 14.81
C LYS A 327 -12.98 -1.36 13.31
N THR A 328 -13.83 -2.31 12.95
CA THR A 328 -14.22 -2.53 11.55
C THR A 328 -15.16 -1.40 11.13
N PRO A 329 -14.86 -0.66 10.06
CA PRO A 329 -15.79 0.31 9.48
C PRO A 329 -17.07 -0.35 9.00
N ASP A 330 -18.15 0.42 8.99
CA ASP A 330 -19.42 -0.02 8.42
C ASP A 330 -19.26 -0.32 6.93
N GLN A 331 -19.96 -1.37 6.46
CA GLN A 331 -19.96 -1.71 5.06
C GLN A 331 -20.88 -0.76 4.30
N ALA A 332 -20.44 -0.28 3.14
CA ALA A 332 -21.32 0.45 2.24
C ALA A 332 -22.41 -0.51 1.73
N GLU A 333 -23.66 -0.05 1.69
CA GLU A 333 -24.73 -0.83 1.07
C GLU A 333 -24.43 -1.02 -0.42
N GLU A 334 -24.32 -2.28 -0.86
CA GLU A 334 -24.17 -2.59 -2.27
C GLU A 334 -25.53 -2.60 -2.97
N PRO A 335 -25.75 -1.73 -3.96
CA PRO A 335 -27.03 -1.71 -4.66
C PRO A 335 -27.17 -2.94 -5.58
N GLY A 336 -28.31 -3.65 -5.46
CA GLY A 336 -28.54 -4.94 -6.12
C GLY A 336 -28.52 -4.93 -7.65
N MET A 337 -28.44 -6.12 -8.26
CA MET A 337 -28.38 -6.29 -9.74
C MET A 337 -29.71 -5.99 -10.45
N TYR A 338 -30.84 -6.07 -9.74
CA TYR A 338 -32.18 -5.90 -10.30
C TYR A 338 -32.58 -4.43 -10.34
N ARG A 339 -31.72 -3.62 -10.96
CA ARG A 339 -31.88 -2.17 -11.11
C ARG A 339 -32.13 -1.84 -12.57
N LEU A 340 -33.02 -0.88 -12.83
CA LEU A 340 -33.31 -0.45 -14.20
C LEU A 340 -32.03 0.06 -14.88
N GLN A 341 -31.09 0.67 -14.15
CA GLN A 341 -29.78 1.10 -14.64
C GLN A 341 -28.92 -0.06 -15.20
N CYS A 342 -29.12 -1.30 -14.73
CA CYS A 342 -28.35 -2.46 -15.21
C CYS A 342 -28.87 -3.04 -16.53
N VAL A 343 -30.07 -2.67 -17.00
CA VAL A 343 -30.60 -3.17 -18.29
C VAL A 343 -29.73 -2.70 -19.47
N SER A 344 -29.28 -1.45 -19.44
CA SER A 344 -28.41 -0.88 -20.48
C SER A 344 -26.91 -0.86 -20.11
N ASN A 345 -26.57 -1.33 -18.91
CA ASN A 345 -25.20 -1.42 -18.40
C ASN A 345 -24.92 -2.76 -17.68
N ALA A 346 -25.42 -3.86 -18.24
CA ALA A 346 -25.32 -5.17 -17.60
C ALA A 346 -23.86 -5.58 -17.32
N ILE A 347 -22.95 -5.28 -18.26
CA ILE A 347 -21.52 -5.57 -18.12
C ILE A 347 -20.92 -4.71 -17.01
N GLY A 348 -21.23 -3.41 -16.98
CA GLY A 348 -20.78 -2.50 -15.95
C GLY A 348 -21.23 -2.89 -14.54
N CYS A 349 -22.50 -3.30 -14.38
CA CYS A 349 -23.02 -3.78 -13.10
C CYS A 349 -22.34 -5.06 -12.60
N ILE A 350 -21.91 -5.94 -13.51
CA ILE A 350 -21.12 -7.13 -13.14
C ILE A 350 -19.71 -6.70 -12.71
N LEU A 351 -19.04 -5.87 -13.51
CA LEU A 351 -17.67 -5.42 -13.24
C LEU A 351 -17.55 -4.65 -11.92
N SER A 352 -18.50 -3.76 -11.62
CA SER A 352 -18.48 -2.98 -10.38
C SER A 352 -18.58 -3.84 -9.12
N ARG A 353 -19.19 -5.04 -9.21
CA ARG A 353 -19.32 -5.97 -8.09
C ARG A 353 -18.13 -6.90 -7.92
N ILE A 354 -17.41 -7.22 -9.00
CA ILE A 354 -16.19 -8.05 -8.92
C ILE A 354 -15.06 -7.29 -8.26
N ALA A 355 -15.00 -5.96 -8.45
CA ALA A 355 -13.93 -5.13 -7.91
C ALA A 355 -14.03 -4.91 -6.38
N ALA A 356 -15.23 -4.87 -5.80
CA ALA A 356 -15.45 -4.44 -4.41
C ALA A 356 -14.87 -5.39 -3.32
N PRO A 357 -14.98 -6.73 -3.41
CA PRO A 357 -14.43 -7.65 -2.40
C PRO A 357 -12.90 -7.58 -2.24
N GLY A 358 -12.18 -7.05 -3.25
CA GLY A 358 -10.71 -6.99 -3.27
C GLY A 358 -10.09 -6.07 -2.21
N TYR A 359 -10.84 -5.11 -1.67
CA TYR A 359 -10.28 -4.09 -0.76
C TYR A 359 -10.25 -4.48 0.71
N GLN A 360 -10.96 -5.54 1.11
CA GLN A 360 -10.98 -5.99 2.49
C GLN A 360 -9.56 -6.35 2.99
N GLY A 361 -8.72 -6.94 2.14
CA GLY A 361 -7.33 -7.25 2.48
C GLY A 361 -6.52 -5.99 2.84
N PHE A 362 -6.70 -4.90 2.08
CA PHE A 362 -6.04 -3.62 2.37
C PHE A 362 -6.56 -3.00 3.66
N GLU A 363 -7.86 -3.10 3.95
CA GLU A 363 -8.47 -2.62 5.19
C GLU A 363 -7.93 -3.36 6.42
N LEU A 364 -7.88 -4.70 6.37
CA LEU A 364 -7.33 -5.49 7.47
C LEU A 364 -5.84 -5.22 7.66
N GLY A 365 -5.09 -5.17 6.56
CA GLY A 365 -3.68 -4.78 6.59
C GLY A 365 -3.48 -3.39 7.18
N HIS A 366 -4.36 -2.43 6.87
CA HIS A 366 -4.33 -1.08 7.45
C HIS A 366 -4.32 -1.13 8.96
N ARG A 367 -5.31 -1.83 9.51
CA ARG A 367 -5.55 -1.93 10.94
C ARG A 367 -4.39 -2.64 11.64
N ASP A 368 -3.87 -3.72 11.06
CA ASP A 368 -2.63 -4.37 11.54
C ASP A 368 -1.48 -3.35 11.62
N GLY A 369 -1.32 -2.50 10.60
CA GLY A 369 -0.27 -1.48 10.55
C GLY A 369 -0.45 -0.36 11.57
N LEU A 370 -1.67 0.11 11.78
CA LEU A 370 -1.99 1.11 12.81
C LEU A 370 -1.78 0.54 14.22
N ALA A 371 -2.15 -0.72 14.45
CA ALA A 371 -1.91 -1.41 15.72
C ALA A 371 -0.40 -1.60 15.97
N MET A 372 0.36 -1.97 14.93
CA MET A 372 1.82 -2.08 15.00
C MET A 372 2.49 -0.76 15.39
N LYS A 373 2.08 0.38 14.80
CA LYS A 373 2.59 1.70 15.19
C LYS A 373 2.28 2.04 16.65
N ARG A 374 1.08 1.72 17.15
CA ARG A 374 0.74 1.86 18.58
C ARG A 374 1.61 0.98 19.46
N ALA A 375 1.88 -0.26 19.04
CA ALA A 375 2.76 -1.18 19.77
C ALA A 375 4.22 -0.68 19.81
N LEU A 376 4.74 -0.11 18.72
CA LEU A 376 6.06 0.52 18.68
C LEU A 376 6.15 1.73 19.62
N ALA A 377 5.13 2.60 19.62
CA ALA A 377 5.02 3.69 20.60
C ALA A 377 4.96 3.15 22.04
N ALA A 378 4.27 2.03 22.25
CA ALA A 378 4.24 1.34 23.54
C ALA A 378 5.63 0.86 23.98
N LEU A 379 6.48 0.37 23.07
CA LEU A 379 7.86 0.00 23.40
C LEU A 379 8.69 1.21 23.85
N ALA A 380 8.49 2.38 23.23
CA ALA A 380 9.15 3.61 23.64
C ALA A 380 8.73 4.02 25.06
N TRP A 381 7.43 3.94 25.36
CA TRP A 381 6.91 4.14 26.71
C TRP A 381 7.47 3.10 27.71
N TRP A 382 7.58 1.85 27.27
CA TRP A 382 8.07 0.72 28.08
C TRP A 382 9.51 0.92 28.56
N ARG A 383 10.38 1.49 27.71
CA ARG A 383 11.78 1.81 28.08
C ARG A 383 11.87 2.70 29.31
N ASN A 384 10.87 3.55 29.53
CA ASN A 384 10.83 4.50 30.64
C ASN A 384 10.14 3.93 31.90
N GLN A 385 9.85 2.62 31.93
CA GLN A 385 9.23 1.98 33.09
C GLN A 385 10.30 1.34 33.99
N PRO A 386 10.39 1.72 35.27
CA PRO A 386 11.44 1.24 36.17
C PRO A 386 11.38 -0.28 36.41
N ASP A 387 10.20 -0.88 36.31
CA ASP A 387 9.95 -2.31 36.46
C ASP A 387 9.70 -3.02 35.12
N GLY A 388 9.98 -2.37 33.99
CA GLY A 388 9.66 -2.88 32.65
C GLY A 388 10.28 -4.25 32.32
N LEU A 389 11.45 -4.56 32.88
CA LEU A 389 12.12 -5.86 32.72
C LEU A 389 11.89 -6.82 33.90
N SER A 390 11.68 -6.30 35.11
CA SER A 390 11.50 -7.12 36.31
C SER A 390 10.08 -7.63 36.48
N ASP A 391 9.08 -6.84 36.06
CA ASP A 391 7.67 -7.23 36.03
C ASP A 391 6.98 -6.79 34.72
N PRO A 392 7.26 -7.51 33.61
CA PRO A 392 6.62 -7.22 32.33
C PRO A 392 5.09 -7.32 32.36
N ALA A 393 4.53 -8.17 33.22
CA ALA A 393 3.08 -8.40 33.29
C ALA A 393 2.37 -7.20 33.94
N ALA A 394 2.90 -6.70 35.07
CA ALA A 394 2.37 -5.48 35.69
C ALA A 394 2.57 -4.26 34.77
N THR A 395 3.69 -4.19 34.07
CA THR A 395 3.95 -3.12 33.09
C THR A 395 2.92 -3.12 31.96
N LEU A 396 2.64 -4.28 31.36
CA LEU A 396 1.58 -4.41 30.35
C LEU A 396 0.20 -4.00 30.90
N ALA A 397 -0.13 -4.41 32.12
CA ALA A 397 -1.42 -4.09 32.74
C ALA A 397 -1.64 -2.58 32.95
N ARG A 398 -0.57 -1.82 33.22
CA ARG A 398 -0.61 -0.36 33.43
C ARG A 398 -0.43 0.45 32.14
N MET A 399 -0.22 -0.21 30.99
CA MET A 399 -0.01 0.46 29.70
C MET A 399 -1.14 1.47 29.39
N PRO A 400 -0.83 2.72 29.03
CA PRO A 400 -1.82 3.72 28.66
C PRO A 400 -2.78 3.28 27.55
N ALA A 401 -4.02 3.78 27.59
CA ALA A 401 -5.06 3.41 26.63
C ALA A 401 -4.71 3.79 25.18
N GLU A 402 -3.93 4.86 24.98
CA GLU A 402 -3.49 5.33 23.65
C GLU A 402 -2.63 4.31 22.87
N TYR A 403 -1.96 3.39 23.58
CA TYR A 403 -1.17 2.33 22.97
C TYR A 403 -1.96 1.03 22.76
N ARG A 404 -3.18 0.94 23.31
CA ARG A 404 -4.00 -0.26 23.24
C ARG A 404 -4.84 -0.25 21.95
N ALA A 405 -4.98 -1.42 21.36
CA ALA A 405 -5.78 -1.66 20.17
C ALA A 405 -6.75 -2.81 20.50
N ALA A 406 -8.06 -2.54 20.52
CA ALA A 406 -9.05 -3.47 21.06
C ALA A 406 -9.18 -4.76 20.23
N ALA A 407 -9.03 -4.66 18.90
CA ALA A 407 -9.03 -5.81 18.01
C ALA A 407 -7.65 -6.49 17.92
N HIS A 408 -6.60 -5.85 18.45
CA HIS A 408 -5.24 -6.37 18.50
C HIS A 408 -4.67 -6.34 19.94
N PRO A 409 -5.23 -7.13 20.86
CA PRO A 409 -4.79 -7.12 22.25
C PRO A 409 -3.31 -7.55 22.35
N LEU A 410 -2.47 -6.65 22.85
CA LEU A 410 -1.08 -6.95 23.15
C LEU A 410 -0.99 -7.98 24.27
N ARG A 411 -0.15 -8.99 24.06
CA ARG A 411 0.11 -10.06 25.04
C ARG A 411 1.60 -10.32 25.14
N LEU A 412 2.05 -10.88 26.26
CA LEU A 412 3.44 -11.33 26.39
C LEU A 412 3.60 -12.71 25.73
N ASN A 413 4.80 -12.99 25.23
CA ASN A 413 5.21 -14.37 24.95
C ASN A 413 5.40 -15.17 26.26
N GLU A 414 5.60 -16.48 26.14
CA GLU A 414 5.76 -17.38 27.30
C GLU A 414 6.90 -16.95 28.23
N ASP A 415 8.02 -16.54 27.64
CA ASP A 415 9.22 -16.10 28.38
C ASP A 415 9.11 -14.66 28.92
N LYS A 416 8.03 -13.94 28.62
CA LYS A 416 7.83 -12.51 28.96
C LYS A 416 8.95 -11.60 28.47
N THR A 417 9.58 -11.96 27.34
CA THR A 417 10.66 -11.21 26.69
C THR A 417 10.22 -10.47 25.43
N ALA A 418 8.98 -10.65 24.98
CA ALA A 418 8.45 -10.01 23.80
C ALA A 418 6.95 -9.71 23.95
N LEU A 419 6.51 -8.64 23.29
CA LEU A 419 5.10 -8.41 23.00
C LEU A 419 4.71 -9.17 21.74
N ILE A 420 3.55 -9.80 21.78
CA ILE A 420 2.91 -10.44 20.65
C ILE A 420 1.68 -9.61 20.28
N LEU A 421 1.60 -9.29 18.99
CA LEU A 421 0.50 -8.56 18.38
C LEU A 421 -0.18 -9.48 17.35
N PRO A 422 -1.43 -9.91 17.58
CA PRO A 422 -2.15 -10.76 16.62
C PRO A 422 -2.47 -9.97 15.35
N ARG A 423 -2.62 -10.68 14.22
CA ARG A 423 -2.98 -10.08 12.93
C ARG A 423 -4.40 -10.42 12.51
N LEU A 424 -5.07 -9.45 11.88
CA LEU A 424 -6.40 -9.64 11.29
C LEU A 424 -6.33 -10.16 9.86
N GLN A 425 -5.36 -9.69 9.06
CA GLN A 425 -5.25 -10.04 7.64
C GLN A 425 -4.83 -11.51 7.43
N ASP A 426 -3.82 -11.97 8.18
CA ASP A 426 -3.44 -13.36 8.24
C ASP A 426 -3.46 -13.84 9.69
N LYS A 427 -4.59 -14.45 10.09
CA LYS A 427 -4.82 -14.89 11.47
C LYS A 427 -3.87 -15.96 11.98
N LYS A 428 -3.08 -16.59 11.09
CA LYS A 428 -2.07 -17.59 11.47
C LYS A 428 -0.72 -16.95 11.80
N GLU A 429 -0.52 -15.70 11.40
CA GLU A 429 0.69 -14.96 11.68
C GLU A 429 0.52 -14.02 12.87
N GLU A 430 1.57 -13.92 13.66
CA GLU A 430 1.66 -12.98 14.77
C GLU A 430 2.92 -12.14 14.64
N MET A 431 2.83 -10.88 15.03
CA MET A 431 4.00 -10.01 15.09
C MET A 431 4.63 -10.11 16.47
N VAL A 432 5.93 -10.41 16.49
CA VAL A 432 6.73 -10.52 17.71
C VAL A 432 7.63 -9.30 17.83
N LEU A 433 7.52 -8.60 18.96
CA LEU A 433 8.29 -7.41 19.28
C LEU A 433 9.09 -7.68 20.56
N PRO A 434 10.40 -8.00 20.44
CA PRO A 434 11.27 -8.12 21.60
C PRO A 434 11.18 -6.88 22.51
N LEU A 435 11.06 -7.11 23.82
CA LEU A 435 11.04 -6.02 24.79
C LEU A 435 12.44 -5.39 24.89
N PRO A 436 12.55 -4.07 25.11
CA PRO A 436 13.82 -3.38 25.21
C PRO A 436 14.73 -3.96 26.30
N GLY A 437 16.02 -4.12 26.01
CA GLY A 437 17.02 -4.64 26.95
C GLY A 437 16.94 -6.13 27.32
N THR A 438 15.97 -6.89 26.78
CA THR A 438 15.81 -8.33 27.12
C THR A 438 16.95 -9.23 26.66
N ARG A 439 17.66 -8.83 25.61
CA ARG A 439 18.80 -9.57 25.04
C ARG A 439 20.15 -9.08 25.59
N ILE A 440 20.15 -8.20 26.58
CA ILE A 440 21.37 -7.81 27.31
C ILE A 440 21.67 -8.86 28.38
N PRO A 441 22.90 -9.40 28.42
CA PRO A 441 23.35 -10.27 29.50
C PRO A 441 23.16 -9.60 30.87
N ALA A 442 22.69 -10.36 31.87
CA ALA A 442 22.37 -9.83 33.20
C ALA A 442 23.59 -9.20 33.94
N ILE A 443 24.82 -9.46 33.48
CA ILE A 443 26.07 -8.93 34.05
C ILE A 443 26.32 -7.47 33.63
N THR A 444 25.63 -6.99 32.59
CA THR A 444 25.79 -5.65 31.99
C THR A 444 24.52 -4.79 32.08
N ARG A 445 23.56 -5.17 32.92
CA ARG A 445 22.32 -4.41 33.15
C ARG A 445 22.42 -3.45 34.31
#